data_AF-A0A3D4ETW8-F1
#
_entry.id   AF-A0A3D4ETW8-F1
#
_cell.length_a   1.000
_cell.length_b   1.000
_cell.length_c   1.000
_cell.angle_alpha   90.00
_cell.angle_beta   90.00
_cell.angle_gamma   90.00
#
_symmetry.space_group_name_H-M   'P 1'
#
loop_
_entity.id
_entity.type
_entity.pdbx_description
1 polymer ?
#
loop_
_entity_poly.entity_id
_entity_poly.type
_entity_poly.pdbx_seq_one_letter_code
_entity_poly.pdbx_strand_id
1 'polypeptide(L)'
;LLQIGAQLYTDRGYSITQIPPELEQLTFIQTACSDADAQNDFKLSFSLSYPSTVYLIDDARGEALPDWAKGKWKKTSLLVNSTDPKRLKVYEAELPAGHVEFGANRDGLTARKGGYLIAVRPKLLKPDGSISDESSILPLLENANTRRGRDLFFSTNGANCSSCHQVGQLGNNHAPDLSEIGSRADAKSLIQSIIDPSANIVEGFYAQTISMKNGQTHAGVILQERAQSLTLATPGGGKITIQRNEIESQKRLLVSAMPAGFSASLTSQQIADLTAYLLTLKKPKAISKDQTQSGSFKFQLSEDKLELSLGKQPITTYLLDHEILSRRAFINLKSRSGKPVTRNFPPKRPEDLSPGYKGKGGVDHPVMHPGLWISFGWLDGQDYWRLKSKVQFESFLEKPSVKQGVASFSTRDRYLDEQGQKTICLQDSHYRFQETKDGILLNWDTTFYNNKRDFSFGDQEESGLGLRIASPLRVEGGNGQILNNRGEKNGAQTWGKNFQWIDYSGEIAGDRVGVIIAPHPENPLPTWSHSRDYGVLVSNPFVKQPKERREPYQKTLIKKGQKLRLRYAILIHDGNHPISEMANAILIAR
;
A
#
# COMPACT_ATOMS: atom_id res chain seq x y z
N LEU A 1 -13.75 -7.40 -8.19
CA LEU A 1 -15.03 -7.37 -7.48
C LEU A 1 -16.00 -8.28 -8.21
N LEU A 2 -16.98 -8.79 -7.48
CA LEU A 2 -18.10 -9.53 -8.03
C LEU A 2 -18.98 -8.59 -8.86
N GLN A 3 -19.06 -8.83 -10.16
CA GLN A 3 -19.85 -8.04 -11.10
C GLN A 3 -20.02 -8.83 -12.40
N ILE A 4 -20.98 -8.43 -13.23
CA ILE A 4 -21.15 -9.00 -14.57
C ILE A 4 -19.85 -8.86 -15.37
N GLY A 5 -19.45 -9.92 -16.06
CA GLY A 5 -18.21 -10.02 -16.82
C GLY A 5 -16.97 -10.41 -16.01
N ALA A 6 -17.04 -10.46 -14.68
CA ALA A 6 -15.91 -10.93 -13.88
C ALA A 6 -15.69 -12.44 -14.05
N GLN A 7 -14.43 -12.86 -14.19
CA GLN A 7 -14.07 -14.29 -14.25
C GLN A 7 -14.37 -15.00 -12.93
N LEU A 8 -14.86 -16.23 -12.98
CA LEU A 8 -15.11 -17.04 -11.78
C LEU A 8 -13.81 -17.61 -11.19
N TYR A 9 -12.97 -18.21 -12.03
CA TYR A 9 -11.78 -18.97 -11.62
C TYR A 9 -10.50 -18.38 -12.19
N THR A 10 -9.36 -18.71 -11.58
CA THR A 10 -8.04 -18.25 -12.04
C THR A 10 -7.52 -19.00 -13.27
N ASP A 11 -8.04 -20.20 -13.54
CA ASP A 11 -7.53 -21.16 -14.54
C ASP A 11 -8.61 -21.60 -15.56
N ARG A 12 -9.79 -20.96 -15.56
CA ARG A 12 -10.88 -21.21 -16.52
C ARG A 12 -11.51 -19.90 -16.98
N GLY A 13 -11.94 -19.85 -18.25
CA GLY A 13 -12.49 -18.65 -18.88
C GLY A 13 -13.95 -18.31 -18.53
N TYR A 14 -14.56 -18.96 -17.53
CA TYR A 14 -15.96 -18.71 -17.20
C TYR A 14 -16.16 -17.33 -16.59
N SER A 15 -17.14 -16.58 -17.08
CA SER A 15 -17.43 -15.22 -16.63
C SER A 15 -18.85 -15.10 -16.10
N ILE A 16 -19.05 -14.26 -15.08
CA ILE A 16 -20.36 -14.00 -14.47
C ILE A 16 -21.27 -13.32 -15.48
N THR A 17 -22.48 -13.85 -15.67
CA THR A 17 -23.50 -13.30 -16.58
C THR A 17 -24.64 -12.65 -15.82
N GLN A 18 -24.90 -13.09 -14.58
CA GLN A 18 -25.89 -12.49 -13.70
C GLN A 18 -25.43 -12.62 -12.25
N ILE A 19 -25.59 -11.54 -11.50
CA ILE A 19 -25.27 -11.51 -10.08
C ILE A 19 -26.43 -10.89 -9.28
N PRO A 20 -26.76 -11.43 -8.09
CA PRO A 20 -27.71 -10.80 -7.19
C PRO A 20 -27.17 -9.46 -6.67
N PRO A 21 -28.02 -8.43 -6.52
CA PRO A 21 -27.59 -7.11 -6.01
C PRO A 21 -26.85 -7.19 -4.67
N GLU A 22 -27.20 -8.14 -3.82
CA GLU A 22 -26.56 -8.36 -2.52
C GLU A 22 -25.07 -8.68 -2.70
N LEU A 23 -24.70 -9.43 -3.72
CA LEU A 23 -23.31 -9.84 -3.95
C LEU A 23 -22.53 -8.88 -4.85
N GLU A 24 -23.21 -7.92 -5.48
CA GLU A 24 -22.59 -7.00 -6.41
C GLU A 24 -21.56 -6.10 -5.71
N GLN A 25 -20.45 -5.85 -6.39
CA GLN A 25 -19.30 -5.08 -5.90
C GLN A 25 -18.60 -5.65 -4.66
N LEU A 26 -18.96 -6.86 -4.19
CA LEU A 26 -18.20 -7.50 -3.11
C LEU A 26 -16.81 -7.94 -3.58
N THR A 27 -15.83 -7.85 -2.68
CA THR A 27 -14.54 -8.49 -2.89
C THR A 27 -14.71 -9.99 -2.77
N PHE A 28 -14.11 -10.75 -3.68
CA PHE A 28 -14.17 -12.20 -3.67
C PHE A 28 -12.84 -12.83 -4.04
N ILE A 29 -12.64 -14.03 -3.54
CA ILE A 29 -11.50 -14.89 -3.83
C ILE A 29 -11.86 -15.79 -4.99
N GLN A 30 -11.14 -15.63 -6.10
CA GLN A 30 -11.17 -16.53 -7.24
C GLN A 30 -10.34 -17.76 -6.89
N THR A 31 -10.96 -18.94 -6.85
CA THR A 31 -10.23 -20.20 -6.67
C THR A 31 -9.80 -20.77 -8.03
N ALA A 32 -8.88 -21.73 -8.02
CA ALA A 32 -8.58 -22.52 -9.22
C ALA A 32 -9.65 -23.61 -9.36
N CYS A 33 -10.27 -23.71 -10.54
CA CYS A 33 -11.22 -24.77 -10.84
C CYS A 33 -10.55 -26.15 -10.86
N SER A 34 -9.25 -26.23 -11.15
CA SER A 34 -8.46 -27.47 -11.04
C SER A 34 -8.48 -28.08 -9.64
N ASP A 35 -8.69 -27.28 -8.60
CA ASP A 35 -8.72 -27.75 -7.22
C ASP A 35 -10.09 -28.29 -6.82
N ALA A 36 -11.05 -28.33 -7.77
CA ALA A 36 -12.38 -28.86 -7.51
C ALA A 36 -12.35 -30.31 -7.00
N ASP A 37 -11.37 -31.10 -7.43
CA ASP A 37 -11.21 -32.50 -7.03
C ASP A 37 -10.33 -32.71 -5.78
N ALA A 38 -9.86 -31.64 -5.14
CA ALA A 38 -9.06 -31.77 -3.92
C ALA A 38 -9.90 -32.40 -2.79
N GLN A 39 -9.39 -33.51 -2.25
CA GLN A 39 -10.04 -34.31 -1.21
C GLN A 39 -9.39 -34.11 0.17
N ASN A 40 -8.05 -34.05 0.22
CA ASN A 40 -7.25 -33.79 1.42
C ASN A 40 -6.19 -32.72 1.10
N ASP A 41 -5.58 -32.12 2.13
CA ASP A 41 -4.45 -31.17 2.02
C ASP A 41 -4.70 -29.83 1.29
N PHE A 42 -5.96 -29.52 0.95
CA PHE A 42 -6.35 -28.18 0.50
C PHE A 42 -6.77 -27.30 1.68
N LYS A 43 -6.18 -26.10 1.77
CA LYS A 43 -6.58 -25.06 2.73
C LYS A 43 -6.60 -23.71 2.05
N LEU A 44 -7.75 -23.03 2.13
CA LEU A 44 -7.86 -21.60 1.85
C LEU A 44 -8.02 -20.88 3.18
N SER A 45 -7.18 -19.88 3.45
CA SER A 45 -7.29 -19.08 4.67
C SER A 45 -7.02 -17.60 4.44
N PHE A 46 -7.66 -16.76 5.25
CA PHE A 46 -7.46 -15.30 5.27
C PHE A 46 -7.93 -14.70 6.59
N SER A 47 -7.51 -13.46 6.86
CA SER A 47 -7.93 -12.71 8.05
C SER A 47 -8.99 -11.68 7.71
N LEU A 48 -10.10 -11.69 8.44
CA LEU A 48 -11.13 -10.66 8.40
C LEU A 48 -10.76 -9.52 9.35
N SER A 49 -10.63 -8.29 8.84
CA SER A 49 -10.38 -7.11 9.69
C SER A 49 -11.60 -6.69 10.52
N TYR A 50 -12.80 -7.09 10.09
CA TYR A 50 -14.07 -6.77 10.74
C TYR A 50 -14.97 -8.01 10.77
N PRO A 51 -15.90 -8.11 11.74
CA PRO A 51 -17.00 -9.06 11.63
C PRO A 51 -17.66 -8.93 10.25
N SER A 52 -17.92 -10.05 9.60
CA SER A 52 -18.33 -10.04 8.20
C SER A 52 -19.36 -11.13 7.93
N THR A 53 -20.31 -10.82 7.05
CA THR A 53 -21.07 -11.87 6.37
C THR A 53 -20.17 -12.42 5.26
N VAL A 54 -19.85 -13.70 5.33
CA VAL A 54 -19.08 -14.38 4.30
C VAL A 54 -20.01 -15.24 3.47
N TYR A 55 -19.81 -15.21 2.16
CA TYR A 55 -20.60 -15.92 1.17
C TYR A 55 -19.77 -17.03 0.55
N LEU A 56 -20.23 -18.27 0.70
CA LEU A 56 -19.72 -19.44 0.01
C LEU A 56 -20.56 -19.63 -1.25
N ILE A 57 -19.97 -19.33 -2.40
CA ILE A 57 -20.61 -19.44 -3.72
C ILE A 57 -20.17 -20.77 -4.32
N ASP A 58 -21.07 -21.74 -4.26
CA ASP A 58 -20.81 -23.15 -4.48
C ASP A 58 -21.30 -23.62 -5.85
N ASP A 59 -20.54 -24.50 -6.49
CA ASP A 59 -21.01 -25.17 -7.71
C ASP A 59 -22.18 -26.11 -7.37
N ALA A 60 -23.38 -25.73 -7.82
CA ALA A 60 -24.63 -26.40 -7.50
C ALA A 60 -24.72 -27.88 -7.91
N ARG A 61 -23.75 -28.38 -8.71
CA ARG A 61 -23.61 -29.77 -9.13
C ARG A 61 -23.18 -30.72 -8.03
N GLY A 62 -22.58 -30.25 -6.93
CA GLY A 62 -22.02 -31.11 -5.89
C GLY A 62 -23.05 -31.86 -5.02
N GLU A 63 -24.34 -31.64 -5.24
CA GLU A 63 -25.52 -32.17 -4.52
C GLU A 63 -25.56 -31.86 -3.00
N ALA A 64 -24.42 -31.78 -2.31
CA ALA A 64 -24.23 -31.37 -0.92
C ALA A 64 -22.99 -30.48 -0.74
N LEU A 65 -22.95 -29.74 0.39
CA LEU A 65 -21.76 -29.01 0.84
C LEU A 65 -20.69 -29.98 1.40
N PRO A 66 -19.40 -29.60 1.39
CA PRO A 66 -18.35 -30.36 2.06
C PRO A 66 -18.56 -30.44 3.58
N ASP A 67 -18.00 -31.46 4.24
CA ASP A 67 -18.21 -31.70 5.69
C ASP A 67 -17.81 -30.50 6.56
N TRP A 68 -16.69 -29.83 6.26
CA TRP A 68 -16.29 -28.60 6.97
C TRP A 68 -17.32 -27.46 6.87
N ALA A 69 -18.19 -27.47 5.85
CA ALA A 69 -19.22 -26.46 5.60
C ALA A 69 -20.63 -26.88 6.06
N LYS A 70 -20.90 -28.18 6.16
CA LYS A 70 -22.21 -28.69 6.60
C LYS A 70 -22.57 -28.14 7.99
N GLY A 71 -23.81 -27.66 8.14
CA GLY A 71 -24.32 -27.10 9.39
C GLY A 71 -23.76 -25.73 9.81
N LYS A 72 -22.66 -25.27 9.20
CA LYS A 72 -22.05 -23.96 9.49
C LYS A 72 -22.48 -22.86 8.52
N TRP A 73 -22.86 -23.24 7.29
CA TRP A 73 -23.24 -22.32 6.22
C TRP A 73 -24.72 -22.43 5.92
N LYS A 74 -25.43 -21.30 6.02
CA LYS A 74 -26.87 -21.21 5.76
C LYS A 74 -27.12 -21.04 4.27
N LYS A 75 -27.94 -21.91 3.69
CA LYS A 75 -28.36 -21.79 2.28
C LYS A 75 -29.22 -20.55 2.08
N THR A 76 -28.96 -19.80 1.02
CA THR A 76 -29.76 -18.64 0.61
C THR A 76 -30.61 -18.95 -0.62
N SER A 77 -31.51 -18.03 -1.00
CA SER A 77 -32.22 -18.06 -2.29
C SER A 77 -31.39 -17.51 -3.46
N LEU A 78 -30.20 -16.97 -3.18
CA LEU A 78 -29.38 -16.27 -4.16
C LEU A 78 -28.66 -17.26 -5.10
N LEU A 79 -28.57 -16.86 -6.38
CA LEU A 79 -27.91 -17.62 -7.44
C LEU A 79 -27.00 -16.72 -8.25
N VAL A 80 -25.79 -17.18 -8.54
CA VAL A 80 -24.87 -16.53 -9.48
C VAL A 80 -24.85 -17.32 -10.78
N ASN A 81 -25.10 -16.66 -11.91
CA ASN A 81 -25.03 -17.29 -13.22
C ASN A 81 -23.72 -16.92 -13.91
N SER A 82 -23.25 -17.82 -14.77
CA SER A 82 -22.04 -17.61 -15.55
C SER A 82 -22.19 -18.11 -16.97
N THR A 83 -21.13 -18.03 -17.75
CA THR A 83 -21.03 -18.67 -19.07
C THR A 83 -20.90 -20.20 -18.99
N ASP A 84 -20.62 -20.78 -17.81
CA ASP A 84 -20.87 -22.21 -17.58
C ASP A 84 -22.40 -22.41 -17.45
N PRO A 85 -22.98 -23.44 -18.09
CA PRO A 85 -24.43 -23.68 -18.06
C PRO A 85 -25.00 -23.93 -16.65
N LYS A 86 -24.17 -24.09 -15.62
CA LYS A 86 -24.61 -24.35 -14.24
C LYS A 86 -24.59 -23.08 -13.38
N ARG A 87 -25.68 -22.92 -12.61
CA ARG A 87 -25.85 -21.83 -11.65
C ARG A 87 -25.11 -22.15 -10.36
N LEU A 88 -24.46 -21.17 -9.76
CA LEU A 88 -23.79 -21.32 -8.46
C LEU A 88 -24.77 -20.98 -7.34
N LYS A 89 -24.87 -21.85 -6.33
CA LYS A 89 -25.69 -21.66 -5.14
C LYS A 89 -24.92 -20.84 -4.12
N VAL A 90 -25.58 -19.90 -3.47
CA VAL A 90 -24.93 -19.05 -2.46
C VAL A 90 -25.34 -19.50 -1.07
N TYR A 91 -24.36 -19.67 -0.20
CA TYR A 91 -24.52 -19.91 1.22
C TYR A 91 -23.86 -18.77 1.99
N GLU A 92 -24.32 -18.49 3.19
CA GLU A 92 -23.79 -17.42 4.03
C GLU A 92 -23.46 -17.90 5.45
N ALA A 93 -22.47 -17.27 6.05
CA ALA A 93 -22.13 -17.43 7.45
C ALA A 93 -21.71 -16.07 8.05
N GLU A 94 -22.04 -15.89 9.31
CA GLU A 94 -21.63 -14.70 10.07
C GLU A 94 -20.36 -15.03 10.85
N LEU A 95 -19.26 -14.39 10.46
CA LEU A 95 -17.94 -14.67 11.03
C LEU A 95 -17.41 -13.45 11.79
N PRO A 96 -16.76 -13.66 12.95
CA PRO A 96 -16.08 -12.58 13.65
C PRO A 96 -14.86 -12.10 12.85
N ALA A 97 -14.29 -10.95 13.25
CA ALA A 97 -12.96 -10.57 12.80
C ALA A 97 -11.92 -11.62 13.25
N GLY A 98 -10.88 -11.82 12.45
CA GLY A 98 -9.82 -12.79 12.72
C GLY A 98 -9.64 -13.81 11.60
N HIS A 99 -8.90 -14.87 11.91
CA HIS A 99 -8.53 -15.92 10.97
C HIS A 99 -9.72 -16.78 10.57
N VAL A 100 -9.88 -17.02 9.27
CA VAL A 100 -10.91 -17.90 8.69
C VAL A 100 -10.23 -18.93 7.82
N GLU A 101 -10.68 -20.19 7.93
CA GLU A 101 -10.21 -21.31 7.12
C GLU A 101 -11.35 -22.03 6.42
N PHE A 102 -11.07 -22.50 5.21
CA PHE A 102 -11.94 -23.32 4.39
C PHE A 102 -11.18 -24.56 3.96
N GLY A 103 -11.87 -25.70 4.01
CA GLY A 103 -11.29 -27.00 3.68
C GLY A 103 -11.40 -27.38 2.21
N ALA A 104 -11.03 -28.63 1.95
CA ALA A 104 -11.05 -29.23 0.62
C ALA A 104 -12.47 -29.31 0.04
N ASN A 105 -12.59 -29.19 -1.29
CA ASN A 105 -13.87 -29.15 -1.98
C ASN A 105 -14.59 -30.51 -1.96
N ARG A 106 -13.86 -31.63 -1.87
CA ARG A 106 -14.40 -32.99 -1.78
C ARG A 106 -14.36 -33.60 -0.38
N ASP A 107 -14.19 -32.78 0.66
CA ASP A 107 -14.26 -33.25 2.04
C ASP A 107 -15.64 -33.88 2.32
N GLY A 108 -15.66 -35.19 2.55
CA GLY A 108 -16.88 -35.98 2.72
C GLY A 108 -17.75 -36.17 1.46
N LEU A 109 -17.22 -35.92 0.25
CA LEU A 109 -17.97 -35.98 -1.02
C LEU A 109 -17.29 -36.84 -2.10
N THR A 110 -18.09 -37.53 -2.91
CA THR A 110 -17.62 -38.48 -3.92
C THR A 110 -17.08 -37.83 -5.19
N ALA A 111 -17.64 -36.69 -5.62
CA ALA A 111 -17.16 -35.95 -6.79
C ALA A 111 -17.62 -34.49 -6.75
N ARG A 112 -16.81 -33.59 -7.32
CA ARG A 112 -17.12 -32.17 -7.50
C ARG A 112 -16.59 -31.71 -8.86
N LYS A 113 -17.23 -30.73 -9.48
CA LYS A 113 -16.89 -30.29 -10.85
C LYS A 113 -16.38 -28.84 -10.95
N GLY A 114 -16.55 -28.06 -9.89
CA GLY A 114 -16.06 -26.68 -9.77
C GLY A 114 -15.65 -26.36 -8.35
N GLY A 115 -14.65 -25.49 -8.20
CA GLY A 115 -14.25 -24.96 -6.90
C GLY A 115 -15.30 -24.01 -6.36
N TYR A 116 -15.37 -23.84 -5.04
CA TYR A 116 -16.19 -22.78 -4.45
C TYR A 116 -15.50 -21.42 -4.59
N LEU A 117 -16.27 -20.33 -4.58
CA LEU A 117 -15.75 -18.96 -4.47
C LEU A 117 -16.16 -18.38 -3.13
N ILE A 118 -15.34 -17.48 -2.58
CA ILE A 118 -15.62 -16.81 -1.31
C ILE A 118 -15.79 -15.33 -1.55
N ALA A 119 -16.94 -14.76 -1.21
CA ALA A 119 -17.14 -13.31 -1.19
C ALA A 119 -17.36 -12.81 0.23
N VAL A 120 -16.91 -11.60 0.53
CA VAL A 120 -16.93 -11.06 1.89
C VAL A 120 -17.65 -9.73 1.91
N ARG A 121 -18.65 -9.60 2.80
CA ARG A 121 -19.27 -8.32 3.15
C ARG A 121 -18.89 -7.93 4.58
N PRO A 122 -17.99 -6.95 4.77
CA PRO A 122 -17.62 -6.50 6.10
C PRO A 122 -18.77 -5.69 6.73
N LYS A 123 -19.04 -5.94 8.02
CA LYS A 123 -20.01 -5.18 8.82
C LYS A 123 -19.33 -3.95 9.41
N LEU A 124 -19.01 -3.01 8.52
CA LEU A 124 -18.36 -1.75 8.86
C LEU A 124 -19.31 -0.80 9.58
N LEU A 125 -20.54 -0.63 9.06
CA LEU A 125 -21.57 0.18 9.71
C LEU A 125 -22.21 -0.58 10.88
N LYS A 126 -22.44 0.11 11.99
CA LYS A 126 -23.05 -0.45 13.20
C LYS A 126 -24.05 0.53 13.82
N PRO A 127 -25.10 0.95 13.09
CA PRO A 127 -26.06 1.89 13.64
C PRO A 127 -26.67 1.32 14.93
N ASP A 128 -26.58 2.08 16.01
CA ASP A 128 -27.13 1.74 17.33
C ASP A 128 -28.45 2.48 17.61
N GLY A 129 -28.93 3.26 16.63
CA GLY A 129 -30.13 4.08 16.75
C GLY A 129 -29.94 5.35 17.57
N SER A 130 -28.70 5.67 18.01
CA SER A 130 -28.41 6.91 18.72
C SER A 130 -28.30 8.09 17.74
N ILE A 131 -28.91 9.21 18.12
CA ILE A 131 -28.67 10.49 17.45
C ILE A 131 -27.34 11.00 17.97
N SER A 132 -26.34 11.04 17.09
CA SER A 132 -25.02 11.58 17.46
C SER A 132 -25.05 13.10 17.38
N ASP A 133 -24.52 13.77 18.39
CA ASP A 133 -24.30 15.21 18.39
C ASP A 133 -22.82 15.53 18.63
N GLU A 134 -22.45 16.79 18.45
CA GLU A 134 -21.06 17.22 18.59
C GLU A 134 -20.47 16.89 19.98
N SER A 135 -21.28 17.00 21.04
CA SER A 135 -20.85 16.78 22.43
C SER A 135 -20.61 15.30 22.74
N SER A 136 -21.34 14.38 22.08
CA SER A 136 -21.13 12.94 22.20
C SER A 136 -19.93 12.45 21.39
N ILE A 137 -19.59 13.14 20.29
CA ILE A 137 -18.53 12.71 19.36
C ILE A 137 -17.15 13.25 19.76
N LEU A 138 -17.03 14.53 20.14
CA LEU A 138 -15.74 15.17 20.40
C LEU A 138 -14.84 14.40 21.39
N PRO A 139 -15.35 13.91 22.54
CA PRO A 139 -14.52 13.14 23.49
C PRO A 139 -13.99 11.83 22.91
N LEU A 140 -14.71 11.23 21.95
CA LEU A 140 -14.33 9.95 21.34
C LEU A 140 -13.14 10.07 20.37
N LEU A 141 -12.73 11.29 20.00
CA LEU A 141 -11.57 11.53 19.15
C LEU A 141 -10.26 11.05 19.78
N GLU A 142 -10.16 11.04 21.11
CA GLU A 142 -8.97 10.55 21.81
C GLU A 142 -8.69 9.07 21.52
N ASN A 143 -9.76 8.28 21.34
CA ASN A 143 -9.70 6.84 21.06
C ASN A 143 -10.08 6.50 19.61
N ALA A 144 -10.12 7.51 18.73
CA ALA A 144 -10.53 7.32 17.35
C ALA A 144 -9.50 6.52 16.54
N ASN A 145 -10.00 5.58 15.73
CA ASN A 145 -9.19 4.71 14.89
C ASN A 145 -9.17 5.23 13.45
N THR A 146 -8.05 5.84 13.06
CA THR A 146 -7.87 6.40 11.71
C THR A 146 -7.93 5.37 10.58
N ARG A 147 -7.53 4.12 10.81
CA ARG A 147 -7.67 3.03 9.83
C ARG A 147 -9.15 2.72 9.61
N ARG A 148 -9.93 2.58 10.69
CA ARG A 148 -11.39 2.36 10.60
C ARG A 148 -12.10 3.54 9.94
N GLY A 149 -11.68 4.77 10.24
CA GLY A 149 -12.15 5.98 9.56
C GLY A 149 -11.90 5.94 8.05
N ARG A 150 -10.69 5.56 7.63
CA ARG A 150 -10.35 5.37 6.21
C ARG A 150 -11.22 4.29 5.56
N ASP A 151 -11.43 3.17 6.23
CA ASP A 151 -12.21 2.05 5.68
C ASP A 151 -13.70 2.41 5.56
N LEU A 152 -14.26 3.15 6.54
CA LEU A 152 -15.59 3.74 6.45
C LEU A 152 -15.70 4.71 5.26
N PHE A 153 -14.68 5.53 5.02
CA PHE A 153 -14.67 6.51 3.94
C PHE A 153 -14.72 5.87 2.55
N PHE A 154 -13.91 4.82 2.31
CA PHE A 154 -13.74 4.22 0.98
C PHE A 154 -14.61 2.99 0.68
N SER A 155 -15.13 2.32 1.71
CA SER A 155 -15.88 1.08 1.51
C SER A 155 -17.30 1.36 1.07
N THR A 156 -17.79 0.63 0.06
CA THR A 156 -19.21 0.59 -0.34
C THR A 156 -20.11 -0.01 0.73
N ASN A 157 -19.54 -0.74 1.69
CA ASN A 157 -20.23 -1.27 2.87
C ASN A 157 -20.00 -0.41 4.13
N GLY A 158 -19.25 0.68 3.99
CA GLY A 158 -19.04 1.70 5.01
C GLY A 158 -19.90 2.92 4.73
N ALA A 159 -19.41 4.08 5.15
CA ALA A 159 -20.04 5.37 4.87
C ALA A 159 -19.98 5.71 3.37
N ASN A 160 -19.04 5.13 2.61
CA ASN A 160 -18.90 5.30 1.16
C ASN A 160 -18.82 6.78 0.74
N CYS A 161 -18.14 7.61 1.56
CA CYS A 161 -17.90 9.01 1.28
C CYS A 161 -17.19 9.20 -0.08
N SER A 162 -16.36 8.22 -0.47
CA SER A 162 -15.65 8.21 -1.76
C SER A 162 -16.55 8.11 -2.99
N SER A 163 -17.82 7.75 -2.84
CA SER A 163 -18.80 7.77 -3.94
C SER A 163 -19.00 9.18 -4.50
N CYS A 164 -18.81 10.22 -3.67
CA CYS A 164 -18.96 11.61 -4.07
C CYS A 164 -17.68 12.43 -3.88
N HIS A 165 -16.89 12.14 -2.84
CA HIS A 165 -15.68 12.89 -2.51
C HIS A 165 -14.41 12.21 -3.01
N GLN A 166 -13.42 13.05 -3.31
CA GLN A 166 -12.09 12.62 -3.73
C GLN A 166 -11.09 12.81 -2.58
N VAL A 167 -10.14 11.87 -2.46
CA VAL A 167 -8.93 12.01 -1.64
C VAL A 167 -7.74 11.51 -2.48
N GLY A 168 -6.82 12.43 -2.79
CA GLY A 168 -5.79 12.22 -3.79
C GLY A 168 -6.42 11.92 -5.15
N GLN A 169 -6.24 10.70 -5.65
CA GLN A 169 -6.84 10.21 -6.89
C GLN A 169 -7.90 9.12 -6.66
N LEU A 170 -8.29 8.90 -5.40
CA LEU A 170 -9.27 7.89 -5.02
C LEU A 170 -10.62 8.53 -4.73
N GLY A 171 -11.70 7.86 -5.15
CA GLY A 171 -13.06 8.38 -5.06
C GLY A 171 -13.47 9.16 -6.29
N ASN A 172 -14.53 9.96 -6.17
CA ASN A 172 -15.12 10.73 -7.25
C ASN A 172 -14.97 12.23 -6.99
N ASN A 173 -14.84 13.04 -8.05
CA ASN A 173 -14.86 14.49 -7.95
C ASN A 173 -16.28 15.03 -8.19
N HIS A 174 -17.26 14.50 -7.45
CA HIS A 174 -18.67 14.92 -7.57
C HIS A 174 -19.09 15.88 -6.45
N ALA A 175 -18.27 15.98 -5.41
CA ALA A 175 -18.38 16.84 -4.25
C ALA A 175 -16.99 17.44 -3.93
N PRO A 176 -16.85 18.36 -2.95
CA PRO A 176 -15.57 19.00 -2.67
C PRO A 176 -14.44 17.99 -2.44
N ASP A 177 -13.28 18.22 -3.07
CA ASP A 177 -12.07 17.43 -2.87
C ASP A 177 -11.62 17.50 -1.40
N LEU A 178 -11.51 16.36 -0.71
CA LEU A 178 -11.14 16.27 0.70
C LEU A 178 -9.66 15.95 0.95
N SER A 179 -8.81 15.92 -0.08
CA SER A 179 -7.38 15.58 0.00
C SER A 179 -6.59 16.38 1.04
N GLU A 180 -7.00 17.61 1.30
CA GLU A 180 -6.33 18.54 2.20
C GLU A 180 -7.29 19.12 3.27
N ILE A 181 -8.43 18.46 3.51
CA ILE A 181 -9.49 19.00 4.39
C ILE A 181 -8.99 19.24 5.82
N GLY A 182 -8.13 18.37 6.36
CA GLY A 182 -7.56 18.51 7.70
C GLY A 182 -6.62 19.71 7.87
N SER A 183 -6.28 20.42 6.78
CA SER A 183 -5.55 21.70 6.85
C SER A 183 -6.45 22.93 6.91
N ARG A 184 -7.74 22.79 6.60
CA ARG A 184 -8.69 23.91 6.44
C ARG A 184 -9.95 23.79 7.29
N ALA A 185 -10.18 22.63 7.92
CA ALA A 185 -11.28 22.40 8.85
C ALA A 185 -10.74 21.76 10.14
N ASP A 186 -11.29 22.19 11.27
CA ASP A 186 -11.06 21.57 12.57
C ASP A 186 -12.03 20.42 12.82
N ALA A 187 -11.84 19.72 13.95
CA ALA A 187 -12.66 18.57 14.30
C ALA A 187 -14.16 18.92 14.40
N LYS A 188 -14.47 20.06 15.03
CA LYS A 188 -15.84 20.55 15.22
C LYS A 188 -16.53 20.80 13.88
N SER A 189 -15.85 21.49 12.96
CA SER A 189 -16.39 21.79 11.63
C SER A 189 -16.62 20.51 10.82
N LEU A 190 -15.68 19.56 10.88
CA LEU A 190 -15.81 18.26 10.21
C LEU A 190 -16.99 17.44 10.75
N ILE A 191 -17.13 17.38 12.09
CA ILE A 191 -18.25 16.70 12.74
C ILE A 191 -19.56 17.34 12.31
N GLN A 192 -19.66 18.67 12.36
CA GLN A 192 -20.86 19.39 11.92
C GLN A 192 -21.22 19.07 10.46
N SER A 193 -20.23 19.07 9.55
CA SER A 193 -20.47 18.72 8.14
C SER A 193 -20.96 17.29 7.94
N ILE A 194 -20.61 16.36 8.83
CA ILE A 194 -21.08 14.96 8.75
C ILE A 194 -22.50 14.82 9.33
N ILE A 195 -22.79 15.46 10.48
CA ILE A 195 -24.07 15.31 11.17
C ILE A 195 -25.19 16.17 10.57
N ASP A 196 -24.85 17.37 10.09
CA ASP A 196 -25.75 18.31 9.45
C ASP A 196 -25.08 18.94 8.21
N PRO A 197 -25.13 18.24 7.06
CA PRO A 197 -24.46 18.67 5.85
C PRO A 197 -25.03 19.97 5.26
N SER A 198 -26.23 20.39 5.65
CA SER A 198 -26.88 21.60 5.14
C SER A 198 -26.59 22.83 6.00
N ALA A 199 -26.02 22.67 7.20
CA ALA A 199 -25.61 23.78 8.05
C ALA A 199 -24.62 24.73 7.35
N ASN A 200 -23.68 24.17 6.58
CA ASN A 200 -22.68 24.92 5.84
C ASN A 200 -22.40 24.25 4.48
N ILE A 201 -22.92 24.83 3.40
CA ILE A 201 -22.74 24.31 2.04
C ILE A 201 -21.63 25.10 1.36
N VAL A 202 -20.61 24.40 0.85
CA VAL A 202 -19.51 25.00 0.09
C VAL A 202 -20.03 25.57 -1.23
N GLU A 203 -19.59 26.78 -1.57
CA GLU A 203 -19.95 27.43 -2.82
C GLU A 203 -19.61 26.55 -4.04
N GLY A 204 -20.51 26.51 -5.02
CA GLY A 204 -20.40 25.63 -6.19
C GLY A 204 -20.99 24.22 -6.01
N PHE A 205 -21.33 23.80 -4.78
CA PHE A 205 -21.86 22.45 -4.50
C PHE A 205 -23.32 22.42 -4.02
N TYR A 206 -24.07 23.50 -4.26
CA TYR A 206 -25.51 23.52 -3.99
C TYR A 206 -26.24 22.52 -4.88
N ALA A 207 -27.16 21.76 -4.28
CA ALA A 207 -28.07 20.92 -5.04
C ALA A 207 -28.94 21.79 -5.96
N GLN A 208 -29.20 21.29 -7.15
CA GLN A 208 -30.05 21.93 -8.14
C GLN A 208 -31.15 20.98 -8.60
N THR A 209 -32.29 21.56 -8.94
CA THR A 209 -33.39 20.88 -9.63
C THR A 209 -33.49 21.45 -11.03
N ILE A 210 -33.42 20.58 -12.03
CA ILE A 210 -33.58 20.91 -13.44
C ILE A 210 -34.88 20.27 -13.94
N SER A 211 -35.85 21.11 -14.28
CA SER A 211 -37.09 20.69 -14.93
C SER A 211 -36.92 20.75 -16.45
N MET A 212 -37.26 19.65 -17.12
CA MET A 212 -37.12 19.44 -18.55
C MET A 212 -38.45 19.71 -19.25
N LYS A 213 -38.41 20.19 -20.50
CA LYS A 213 -39.60 20.46 -21.33
C LYS A 213 -40.47 19.23 -21.60
N ASN A 214 -39.90 18.03 -21.46
CA ASN A 214 -40.63 16.76 -21.58
C ASN A 214 -41.33 16.33 -20.27
N GLY A 215 -41.30 17.18 -19.23
CA GLY A 215 -41.89 16.92 -17.91
C GLY A 215 -40.97 16.18 -16.92
N GLN A 216 -39.78 15.73 -17.32
CA GLN A 216 -38.83 15.08 -16.42
C GLN A 216 -38.18 16.11 -15.48
N THR A 217 -37.84 15.68 -14.27
CA THR A 217 -37.10 16.49 -13.30
C THR A 217 -35.86 15.75 -12.84
N HIS A 218 -34.73 16.43 -12.87
CA HIS A 218 -33.44 15.93 -12.43
C HIS A 218 -32.94 16.71 -11.21
N ALA A 219 -32.34 16.02 -10.25
CA ALA A 219 -31.74 16.63 -9.06
C ALA A 219 -30.26 16.24 -8.95
N GLY A 220 -29.40 17.21 -8.65
CA GLY A 220 -27.96 16.96 -8.54
C GLY A 220 -27.11 18.22 -8.38
N VAL A 221 -25.79 18.03 -8.32
CA VAL A 221 -24.80 19.13 -8.31
C VAL A 221 -24.25 19.33 -9.71
N ILE A 222 -24.15 20.57 -10.18
CA ILE A 222 -23.51 20.87 -11.46
C ILE A 222 -22.00 20.62 -11.34
N LEU A 223 -21.50 19.65 -12.10
CA LEU A 223 -20.06 19.38 -12.20
C LEU A 223 -19.41 20.15 -13.34
N GLN A 224 -20.18 20.37 -14.42
CA GLN A 224 -19.69 21.03 -15.61
C GLN A 224 -20.82 21.78 -16.30
N GLU A 225 -20.49 23.00 -16.72
CA GLU A 225 -21.37 23.88 -17.45
C GLU A 225 -20.70 24.24 -18.77
N ARG A 226 -21.32 23.85 -19.89
CA ARG A 226 -20.87 24.20 -21.25
C ARG A 226 -21.94 25.05 -21.94
N ALA A 227 -21.59 25.59 -23.12
CA ALA A 227 -22.49 26.42 -23.91
C ALA A 227 -23.80 25.68 -24.31
N GLN A 228 -23.74 24.37 -24.57
CA GLN A 228 -24.89 23.59 -25.02
C GLN A 228 -25.42 22.58 -23.99
N SER A 229 -24.63 22.23 -22.96
CA SER A 229 -24.99 21.17 -22.03
C SER A 229 -24.60 21.46 -20.57
N LEU A 230 -25.30 20.81 -19.65
CA LEU A 230 -25.01 20.75 -18.22
C LEU A 230 -24.76 19.30 -17.82
N THR A 231 -23.71 19.04 -17.04
CA THR A 231 -23.49 17.72 -16.44
C THR A 231 -23.75 17.79 -14.93
N LEU A 232 -24.70 17.00 -14.46
CA LEU A 232 -25.04 16.88 -13.04
C LEU A 232 -24.45 15.60 -12.45
N ALA A 233 -23.92 15.69 -11.23
CA ALA A 233 -23.77 14.57 -10.33
C ALA A 233 -25.10 14.31 -9.62
N THR A 234 -25.65 13.12 -9.77
CA THR A 234 -26.88 12.71 -9.07
C THR A 234 -26.54 12.13 -7.70
N PRO A 235 -27.50 12.17 -6.74
CA PRO A 235 -27.39 11.35 -5.54
C PRO A 235 -27.06 9.89 -5.89
N GLY A 236 -26.18 9.26 -5.10
CA GLY A 236 -25.67 7.91 -5.37
C GLY A 236 -24.45 7.82 -6.29
N GLY A 237 -23.86 8.95 -6.70
CA GLY A 237 -22.60 8.99 -7.46
C GLY A 237 -22.75 8.80 -8.97
N GLY A 238 -23.98 8.90 -9.50
CA GLY A 238 -24.25 8.88 -10.94
C GLY A 238 -23.94 10.21 -11.61
N LYS A 239 -23.86 10.21 -12.94
CA LYS A 239 -23.78 11.44 -13.76
C LYS A 239 -24.83 11.42 -14.85
N ILE A 240 -25.43 12.58 -15.09
CA ILE A 240 -26.32 12.81 -16.22
C ILE A 240 -25.86 14.04 -16.98
N THR A 241 -25.96 14.02 -18.30
CA THR A 241 -25.71 15.19 -19.15
C THR A 241 -27.01 15.59 -19.80
N ILE A 242 -27.40 16.84 -19.59
CA ILE A 242 -28.64 17.45 -20.03
C ILE A 242 -28.32 18.50 -21.09
N GLN A 243 -29.06 18.49 -22.19
CA GLN A 243 -28.94 19.55 -23.20
C GLN A 243 -29.71 20.79 -22.77
N ARG A 244 -29.10 21.97 -22.88
CA ARG A 244 -29.71 23.22 -22.39
C ARG A 244 -30.99 23.60 -23.12
N ASN A 245 -31.12 23.23 -24.39
CA ASN A 245 -32.34 23.48 -25.17
C ASN A 245 -33.55 22.64 -24.70
N GLU A 246 -33.32 21.59 -23.92
CA GLU A 246 -34.35 20.74 -23.32
C GLU A 246 -34.76 21.22 -21.92
N ILE A 247 -34.02 22.17 -21.32
CA ILE A 247 -34.32 22.70 -19.99
C ILE A 247 -35.50 23.68 -20.07
N GLU A 248 -36.47 23.49 -19.20
CA GLU A 248 -37.57 24.42 -18.95
C GLU A 248 -37.22 25.40 -17.83
N SER A 249 -36.73 24.90 -16.70
CA SER A 249 -36.29 25.73 -15.58
C SER A 249 -35.19 25.07 -14.74
N GLN A 250 -34.41 25.92 -14.05
CA GLN A 250 -33.31 25.51 -13.18
C GLN A 250 -33.45 26.24 -11.84
N LYS A 251 -33.50 25.50 -10.75
CA LYS A 251 -33.66 26.05 -9.39
C LYS A 251 -32.55 25.54 -8.48
N ARG A 252 -31.89 26.46 -7.79
CA ARG A 252 -30.94 26.16 -6.71
C ARG A 252 -31.72 25.83 -5.42
N LEU A 253 -31.33 24.75 -4.76
CA LEU A 253 -31.87 24.37 -3.46
C LEU A 253 -30.93 24.86 -2.33
N LEU A 254 -31.50 25.20 -1.18
CA LEU A 254 -30.75 25.57 0.04
C LEU A 254 -30.45 24.35 0.92
N VAL A 255 -30.39 23.16 0.31
CA VAL A 255 -30.03 21.91 0.97
C VAL A 255 -28.80 21.32 0.30
N SER A 256 -28.00 20.60 1.08
CA SER A 256 -26.81 19.92 0.59
C SER A 256 -27.19 18.75 -0.33
N ALA A 257 -26.33 18.46 -1.30
CA ALA A 257 -26.42 17.23 -2.07
C ALA A 257 -25.92 16.00 -1.30
N MET A 258 -25.23 16.20 -0.17
CA MET A 258 -24.91 15.12 0.75
C MET A 258 -26.22 14.68 1.45
N PRO A 259 -26.55 13.37 1.47
CA PRO A 259 -27.84 12.91 1.98
C PRO A 259 -28.11 13.35 3.42
N ALA A 260 -29.29 13.93 3.67
CA ALA A 260 -29.76 14.20 5.02
C ALA A 260 -29.91 12.88 5.80
N GLY A 261 -29.53 12.87 7.08
CA GLY A 261 -29.58 11.67 7.92
C GLY A 261 -28.48 10.64 7.62
N PHE A 262 -27.46 10.97 6.81
CA PHE A 262 -26.31 10.11 6.56
C PHE A 262 -25.61 9.65 7.86
N SER A 263 -25.47 10.56 8.81
CA SER A 263 -24.95 10.30 10.15
C SER A 263 -25.75 9.25 10.94
N ALA A 264 -27.04 9.04 10.65
CA ALA A 264 -27.86 8.04 11.34
C ALA A 264 -27.43 6.59 11.03
N SER A 265 -26.64 6.38 9.98
CA SER A 265 -26.04 5.07 9.67
C SER A 265 -24.73 4.79 10.43
N LEU A 266 -24.22 5.78 11.16
CA LEU A 266 -22.93 5.77 11.84
C LEU A 266 -23.12 5.95 13.35
N THR A 267 -22.33 5.24 14.16
CA THR A 267 -22.24 5.55 15.60
C THR A 267 -21.41 6.80 15.85
N SER A 268 -21.53 7.41 17.04
CA SER A 268 -20.67 8.53 17.43
C SER A 268 -19.18 8.18 17.32
N GLN A 269 -18.79 6.95 17.66
CA GLN A 269 -17.41 6.48 17.50
C GLN A 269 -16.98 6.42 16.03
N GLN A 270 -17.86 5.97 15.13
CA GLN A 270 -17.55 5.90 13.69
C GLN A 270 -17.41 7.29 13.06
N ILE A 271 -18.19 8.26 13.53
CA ILE A 271 -18.04 9.67 13.14
C ILE A 271 -16.72 10.23 13.68
N ALA A 272 -16.34 9.89 14.92
CA ALA A 272 -15.03 10.25 15.47
C ALA A 272 -13.88 9.63 14.67
N ASP A 273 -13.99 8.37 14.25
CA ASP A 273 -12.99 7.69 13.42
C ASP A 273 -12.84 8.34 12.04
N LEU A 274 -13.96 8.63 11.37
CA LEU A 274 -14.00 9.37 10.11
C LEU A 274 -13.35 10.75 10.27
N THR A 275 -13.72 11.49 11.31
CA THR A 275 -13.16 12.80 11.63
C THR A 275 -11.66 12.72 11.85
N ALA A 276 -11.19 11.76 12.66
CA ALA A 276 -9.77 11.55 12.90
C ALA A 276 -9.01 11.23 11.60
N TYR A 277 -9.58 10.40 10.72
CA TYR A 277 -9.01 10.15 9.40
C TYR A 277 -8.93 11.42 8.55
N LEU A 278 -10.02 12.20 8.44
CA LEU A 278 -10.06 13.45 7.67
C LEU A 278 -9.07 14.50 8.21
N LEU A 279 -8.86 14.55 9.52
CA LEU A 279 -7.85 15.40 10.14
C LEU A 279 -6.41 14.99 9.77
N THR A 280 -6.17 13.74 9.33
CA THR A 280 -4.87 13.33 8.78
C THR A 280 -4.63 13.84 7.36
N LEU A 281 -5.70 14.20 6.63
CA LEU A 281 -5.65 14.67 5.25
C LEU A 281 -5.26 16.15 5.20
N LYS A 282 -4.00 16.42 5.51
CA LYS A 282 -3.43 17.77 5.51
C LYS A 282 -2.73 18.03 4.19
N LYS A 283 -2.85 19.26 3.70
CA LYS A 283 -1.93 19.81 2.69
C LYS A 283 -0.52 19.42 3.10
N PRO A 284 0.25 18.74 2.23
CA PRO A 284 1.67 18.59 2.45
C PRO A 284 2.21 19.99 2.70
N LYS A 285 2.65 20.26 3.94
CA LYS A 285 3.04 21.60 4.35
C LYS A 285 4.02 22.10 3.29
N ALA A 286 3.66 23.17 2.56
CA ALA A 286 4.60 23.84 1.69
C ALA A 286 5.77 24.21 2.60
N ILE A 287 6.91 23.56 2.39
CA ILE A 287 8.12 23.83 3.16
C ILE A 287 8.45 25.28 2.81
N SER A 288 8.25 26.20 3.76
CA SER A 288 8.81 27.55 3.61
C SER A 288 10.31 27.35 3.41
N LYS A 289 10.88 28.05 2.44
CA LYS A 289 12.30 27.93 2.03
C LYS A 289 13.31 28.37 3.12
N ASP A 290 12.89 28.44 4.38
CA ASP A 290 13.58 29.22 5.41
C ASP A 290 13.68 28.52 6.78
N GLN A 291 13.78 27.19 6.80
CA GLN A 291 14.14 26.46 8.03
C GLN A 291 15.27 25.47 7.80
N THR A 292 16.47 26.00 7.60
CA THR A 292 17.69 25.39 8.15
C THR A 292 17.70 25.63 9.67
N GLN A 293 16.90 24.88 10.42
CA GLN A 293 17.11 24.75 11.87
C GLN A 293 17.76 23.40 12.17
N SER A 294 18.97 23.48 12.77
CA SER A 294 19.68 22.38 13.41
C SER A 294 18.77 21.70 14.44
N GLY A 295 18.18 20.56 14.08
CA GLY A 295 17.43 19.70 14.99
C GLY A 295 18.31 18.56 15.48
N SER A 296 18.11 18.05 16.70
CA SER A 296 18.73 16.78 17.11
C SER A 296 17.90 15.62 16.59
N PHE A 297 18.54 14.49 16.25
CA PHE A 297 17.81 13.26 15.99
C PHE A 297 16.98 12.82 17.21
N LYS A 298 15.86 12.14 16.94
CA LYS A 298 15.03 11.50 17.96
C LYS A 298 14.44 10.19 17.44
N PHE A 299 14.53 9.15 18.28
CA PHE A 299 13.87 7.87 18.06
C PHE A 299 12.56 7.78 18.82
N GLN A 300 11.57 7.12 18.22
CA GLN A 300 10.35 6.68 18.87
C GLN A 300 10.12 5.21 18.54
N LEU A 301 10.24 4.36 19.56
CA LEU A 301 10.03 2.92 19.43
C LEU A 301 8.55 2.60 19.70
N SER A 302 7.98 1.72 18.89
CA SER A 302 6.69 1.06 19.10
C SER A 302 6.90 -0.45 18.95
N GLU A 303 5.84 -1.23 19.16
CA GLU A 303 5.91 -2.70 19.13
C GLU A 303 6.47 -3.25 17.80
N ASP A 304 6.01 -2.70 16.67
CA ASP A 304 6.29 -3.21 15.32
C ASP A 304 7.22 -2.31 14.51
N LYS A 305 7.66 -1.17 15.04
CA LYS A 305 8.42 -0.16 14.29
C LYS A 305 9.27 0.75 15.16
N LEU A 306 10.29 1.34 14.53
CA LEU A 306 11.15 2.39 15.08
C LEU A 306 11.12 3.61 14.16
N GLU A 307 10.67 4.75 14.67
CA GLU A 307 10.57 6.00 13.93
C GLU A 307 11.77 6.90 14.22
N LEU A 308 12.37 7.47 13.18
CA LEU A 308 13.46 8.44 13.26
C LEU A 308 12.98 9.80 12.77
N SER A 309 13.25 10.84 13.55
CA SER A 309 12.99 12.24 13.22
C SER A 309 14.23 13.11 13.46
N LEU A 310 14.32 14.23 12.76
CA LEU A 310 15.31 15.29 12.95
C LEU A 310 14.58 16.54 13.42
N GLY A 311 14.70 16.89 14.70
CA GLY A 311 13.84 17.88 15.33
C GLY A 311 12.35 17.48 15.22
N LYS A 312 11.56 18.30 14.51
CA LYS A 312 10.13 18.00 14.23
C LYS A 312 9.91 17.28 12.90
N GLN A 313 10.96 17.09 12.09
CA GLN A 313 10.86 16.53 10.75
C GLN A 313 10.97 15.00 10.78
N PRO A 314 9.94 14.23 10.39
CA PRO A 314 10.08 12.79 10.24
C PRO A 314 11.07 12.47 9.10
N ILE A 315 12.00 11.56 9.36
CA ILE A 315 13.02 11.13 8.39
C ILE A 315 12.66 9.77 7.80
N THR A 316 12.38 8.77 8.64
CA THR A 316 12.03 7.42 8.17
C THR A 316 11.41 6.59 9.29
N THR A 317 10.76 5.49 8.92
CA THR A 317 10.36 4.43 9.84
C THR A 317 11.10 3.14 9.48
N TYR A 318 11.72 2.48 10.46
CA TYR A 318 12.28 1.14 10.34
C TYR A 318 11.26 0.12 10.84
N LEU A 319 10.92 -0.88 10.02
CA LEU A 319 9.92 -1.90 10.37
C LEU A 319 10.54 -3.08 11.11
N LEU A 320 10.09 -3.35 12.34
CA LEU A 320 10.47 -4.52 13.16
C LEU A 320 9.57 -5.71 12.86
N ASP A 321 8.28 -5.48 12.59
CA ASP A 321 7.37 -6.48 12.03
C ASP A 321 6.33 -5.82 11.12
N HIS A 322 5.71 -6.61 10.23
CA HIS A 322 4.62 -6.15 9.38
C HIS A 322 3.85 -7.37 8.84
N GLU A 323 2.53 -7.27 8.76
CA GLU A 323 1.63 -8.36 8.34
C GLU A 323 1.99 -8.95 6.96
N ILE A 324 2.19 -8.10 5.95
CA ILE A 324 2.50 -8.52 4.57
C ILE A 324 4.00 -8.44 4.23
N LEU A 325 4.68 -7.34 4.59
CA LEU A 325 6.11 -7.20 4.31
C LEU A 325 6.92 -8.11 5.23
N SER A 326 7.26 -9.29 4.73
CA SER A 326 7.99 -10.32 5.47
C SER A 326 9.47 -10.02 5.68
N ARG A 327 9.93 -8.77 5.48
CA ARG A 327 11.33 -8.36 5.67
C ARG A 327 11.48 -6.98 6.29
N ARG A 328 12.69 -6.68 6.79
CA ARG A 328 13.03 -5.39 7.38
C ARG A 328 13.26 -4.33 6.29
N ALA A 329 12.82 -3.11 6.55
CA ALA A 329 13.00 -2.00 5.62
C ALA A 329 12.90 -0.64 6.34
N PHE A 330 13.57 0.35 5.77
CA PHE A 330 13.28 1.76 5.99
C PHE A 330 12.22 2.21 4.98
N ILE A 331 11.07 2.64 5.50
CA ILE A 331 9.93 3.09 4.72
C ILE A 331 9.74 4.61 4.83
N ASN A 332 9.14 5.20 3.80
CA ASN A 332 8.78 6.63 3.78
C ASN A 332 9.95 7.57 4.06
N LEU A 333 11.13 7.27 3.49
CA LEU A 333 12.33 8.06 3.64
C LEU A 333 12.12 9.48 3.10
N LYS A 334 12.51 10.47 3.90
CA LYS A 334 12.46 11.89 3.58
C LYS A 334 13.83 12.53 3.76
N SER A 335 14.08 13.58 3.00
CA SER A 335 15.26 14.41 3.13
C SER A 335 15.23 15.24 4.43
N ARG A 336 16.34 15.92 4.74
CA ARG A 336 16.46 16.85 5.88
C ARG A 336 15.36 17.92 5.85
N SER A 337 15.04 18.48 4.69
CA SER A 337 13.95 19.47 4.54
C SER A 337 12.55 18.83 4.46
N GLY A 338 12.45 17.50 4.53
CA GLY A 338 11.18 16.79 4.57
C GLY A 338 10.58 16.42 3.22
N LYS A 339 11.35 16.57 2.13
CA LYS A 339 10.92 16.16 0.79
C LYS A 339 10.94 14.63 0.67
N PRO A 340 9.95 14.01 0.00
CA PRO A 340 9.89 12.57 -0.14
C PRO A 340 11.04 12.06 -1.04
N VAL A 341 11.81 11.11 -0.52
CA VAL A 341 12.97 10.51 -1.22
C VAL A 341 12.63 9.13 -1.73
N THR A 342 12.02 8.28 -0.90
CA THR A 342 11.50 6.98 -1.36
C THR A 342 10.02 7.04 -1.67
N ARG A 343 9.52 6.06 -2.44
CA ARG A 343 8.09 5.85 -2.62
C ARG A 343 7.37 5.71 -1.28
N ASN A 344 6.12 6.19 -1.22
CA ASN A 344 5.27 5.95 -0.06
C ASN A 344 5.04 4.45 0.17
N PHE A 345 5.06 4.04 1.43
CA PHE A 345 4.68 2.70 1.86
C PHE A 345 3.64 2.79 3.00
N PRO A 346 2.44 2.22 2.82
CA PRO A 346 1.93 1.67 1.56
C PRO A 346 1.82 2.75 0.47
N PRO A 347 1.79 2.37 -0.84
CA PRO A 347 1.55 3.32 -1.93
C PRO A 347 0.28 4.12 -1.67
N LYS A 348 0.34 5.46 -1.81
CA LYS A 348 -0.79 6.35 -1.50
C LYS A 348 -1.50 6.86 -2.75
N ARG A 349 -0.81 6.86 -3.89
CA ARG A 349 -1.31 7.44 -5.15
C ARG A 349 -1.09 6.48 -6.32
N PRO A 350 -1.88 6.54 -7.40
CA PRO A 350 -1.70 5.71 -8.58
C PRO A 350 -0.28 5.79 -9.16
N GLU A 351 0.34 6.97 -9.17
CA GLU A 351 1.72 7.17 -9.62
C GLU A 351 2.76 6.51 -8.70
N ASP A 352 2.41 6.19 -7.45
CA ASP A 352 3.26 5.36 -6.60
C ASP A 352 3.35 3.93 -7.16
N LEU A 353 2.43 3.49 -8.02
CA LEU A 353 2.57 2.24 -8.75
C LEU A 353 3.51 2.39 -9.96
N SER A 354 4.10 1.29 -10.43
CA SER A 354 4.93 1.30 -11.65
C SER A 354 4.08 1.71 -12.87
N PRO A 355 4.62 2.53 -13.80
CA PRO A 355 3.93 2.87 -15.05
C PRO A 355 3.50 1.60 -15.80
N GLY A 356 2.24 1.55 -16.25
CA GLY A 356 1.68 0.37 -16.93
C GLY A 356 1.11 -0.72 -16.02
N TYR A 357 1.12 -0.55 -14.69
CA TYR A 357 0.41 -1.47 -13.79
C TYR A 357 -1.11 -1.40 -14.01
N LYS A 358 -1.66 -2.38 -14.75
CA LYS A 358 -3.09 -2.51 -15.07
C LYS A 358 -3.85 -3.45 -14.12
N GLY A 359 -3.34 -3.69 -12.91
CA GLY A 359 -4.05 -4.47 -11.88
C GLY A 359 -4.28 -5.96 -12.17
N LYS A 360 -3.83 -6.48 -13.32
CA LYS A 360 -3.77 -7.91 -13.66
C LYS A 360 -2.58 -8.15 -14.59
N GLY A 361 -1.63 -8.98 -14.16
CA GLY A 361 -0.54 -9.50 -15.00
C GLY A 361 0.64 -8.57 -15.32
N GLY A 362 0.62 -7.30 -14.89
CA GLY A 362 1.81 -6.43 -14.91
C GLY A 362 2.45 -6.40 -13.52
N VAL A 363 3.74 -6.70 -13.42
CA VAL A 363 4.42 -6.89 -12.12
C VAL A 363 4.76 -5.54 -11.48
N ASP A 364 3.77 -4.90 -10.84
CA ASP A 364 4.07 -4.08 -9.67
C ASP A 364 3.66 -4.84 -8.43
N HIS A 365 4.55 -4.80 -7.46
CA HIS A 365 4.41 -5.44 -6.19
C HIS A 365 4.33 -4.32 -5.15
N PRO A 366 3.13 -3.79 -4.87
CA PRO A 366 2.95 -2.57 -4.10
C PRO A 366 3.62 -2.65 -2.72
N VAL A 367 3.76 -3.86 -2.18
CA VAL A 367 4.43 -4.13 -0.91
C VAL A 367 5.91 -4.54 -1.08
N MET A 368 6.32 -5.16 -2.19
CA MET A 368 7.70 -5.66 -2.34
C MET A 368 8.75 -4.60 -2.64
N HIS A 369 8.40 -3.34 -2.86
CA HIS A 369 9.41 -2.27 -2.96
C HIS A 369 9.08 -1.18 -1.91
N PRO A 370 9.46 -1.41 -0.63
CA PRO A 370 8.97 -0.63 0.52
C PRO A 370 9.68 0.72 0.75
N GLY A 371 10.86 0.92 0.18
CA GLY A 371 11.64 2.14 0.40
C GLY A 371 13.13 1.87 0.21
N LEU A 372 13.85 1.65 1.31
CA LEU A 372 15.25 1.22 1.34
C LEU A 372 15.37 -0.07 2.16
N TRP A 373 15.94 -1.14 1.59
CA TRP A 373 15.97 -2.46 2.22
C TRP A 373 17.16 -3.30 1.75
N ILE A 374 17.51 -4.37 2.47
CA ILE A 374 18.36 -5.45 1.96
C ILE A 374 17.51 -6.71 1.77
N SER A 375 17.65 -7.38 0.62
CA SER A 375 16.95 -8.63 0.35
C SER A 375 17.68 -9.45 -0.71
N PHE A 376 17.27 -10.70 -0.89
CA PHE A 376 17.91 -11.67 -1.77
C PHE A 376 16.86 -12.49 -2.49
N GLY A 377 16.93 -12.53 -3.83
CA GLY A 377 16.07 -13.37 -4.65
C GLY A 377 16.38 -14.87 -4.54
N TRP A 378 17.59 -15.21 -4.07
CA TRP A 378 17.96 -16.58 -3.72
C TRP A 378 18.98 -16.62 -2.58
N LEU A 379 18.60 -17.23 -1.46
CA LEU A 379 19.47 -17.48 -0.32
C LEU A 379 19.14 -18.88 0.22
N ASP A 380 20.04 -19.83 -0.02
CA ASP A 380 19.92 -21.23 0.35
C ASP A 380 18.60 -21.88 -0.12
N GLY A 381 18.19 -21.55 -1.35
CA GLY A 381 16.94 -22.01 -1.97
C GLY A 381 15.69 -21.21 -1.60
N GLN A 382 15.82 -20.18 -0.75
CA GLN A 382 14.72 -19.34 -0.29
C GLN A 382 14.68 -17.99 -1.03
N ASP A 383 13.48 -17.42 -1.21
CA ASP A 383 13.27 -16.14 -1.91
C ASP A 383 12.67 -15.10 -0.96
N TYR A 384 13.51 -14.13 -0.57
CA TYR A 384 13.13 -13.03 0.32
C TYR A 384 12.73 -11.77 -0.48
N TRP A 385 13.15 -11.68 -1.74
CA TRP A 385 12.85 -10.54 -2.61
C TRP A 385 11.36 -10.49 -2.94
N ARG A 386 10.80 -11.64 -3.30
CA ARG A 386 9.38 -11.83 -3.63
C ARG A 386 8.52 -12.14 -2.41
N LEU A 387 9.08 -11.94 -1.21
CA LEU A 387 8.42 -12.10 0.09
C LEU A 387 7.94 -13.54 0.41
N LYS A 388 8.46 -14.56 -0.27
CA LYS A 388 8.08 -15.96 0.01
C LYS A 388 8.58 -16.43 1.36
N SER A 389 9.78 -16.01 1.75
CA SER A 389 10.40 -16.37 3.02
C SER A 389 10.50 -15.15 3.93
N LYS A 390 10.44 -15.38 5.26
CA LYS A 390 10.40 -14.31 6.28
C LYS A 390 11.78 -14.00 6.85
N VAL A 391 12.08 -12.71 6.96
CA VAL A 391 13.12 -12.16 7.83
C VAL A 391 12.47 -11.67 9.11
N GLN A 392 12.71 -12.35 10.21
CA GLN A 392 12.15 -12.05 11.52
C GLN A 392 13.10 -11.18 12.33
N PHE A 393 12.61 -10.07 12.90
CA PHE A 393 13.37 -9.33 13.89
C PHE A 393 13.55 -10.19 15.15
N GLU A 394 14.78 -10.36 15.61
CA GLU A 394 15.08 -11.13 16.82
C GLU A 394 15.29 -10.20 18.02
N SER A 395 16.17 -9.21 17.91
CA SER A 395 16.46 -8.29 19.00
C SER A 395 17.23 -7.05 18.56
N PHE A 396 17.26 -6.03 19.42
CA PHE A 396 18.26 -4.97 19.33
C PHE A 396 19.57 -5.48 19.97
N LEU A 397 20.66 -5.44 19.21
CA LEU A 397 22.02 -5.63 19.73
C LEU A 397 22.48 -4.37 20.47
N GLU A 398 22.10 -3.21 19.95
CA GLU A 398 22.23 -1.92 20.60
C GLU A 398 20.91 -1.18 20.47
N LYS A 399 20.36 -0.71 21.59
CA LYS A 399 19.10 0.02 21.59
C LYS A 399 19.25 1.37 20.87
N PRO A 400 18.17 1.88 20.25
CA PRO A 400 18.20 3.19 19.59
C PRO A 400 18.62 4.30 20.56
N SER A 401 19.66 5.04 20.18
CA SER A 401 20.21 6.12 20.99
C SER A 401 20.76 7.24 20.13
N VAL A 402 20.88 8.43 20.72
CA VAL A 402 21.49 9.59 20.09
C VAL A 402 22.65 10.06 20.96
N LYS A 403 23.86 10.05 20.41
CA LYS A 403 25.08 10.47 21.11
C LYS A 403 25.85 11.44 20.23
N GLN A 404 26.19 12.62 20.76
CA GLN A 404 26.97 13.64 20.03
C GLN A 404 26.39 13.95 18.63
N GLY A 405 25.06 14.08 18.52
CA GLY A 405 24.38 14.37 17.24
C GLY A 405 24.29 13.19 16.27
N VAL A 406 24.75 12.01 16.66
CA VAL A 406 24.68 10.79 15.85
C VAL A 406 23.57 9.89 16.39
N ALA A 407 22.61 9.53 15.55
CA ALA A 407 21.58 8.55 15.87
C ALA A 407 22.03 7.15 15.44
N SER A 408 22.02 6.18 16.34
CA SER A 408 22.40 4.80 16.02
C SER A 408 21.57 3.76 16.73
N PHE A 409 21.48 2.58 16.11
CA PHE A 409 20.93 1.37 16.68
C PHE A 409 21.47 0.16 15.92
N SER A 410 21.36 -1.02 16.53
CA SER A 410 21.81 -2.26 15.91
C SER A 410 20.77 -3.36 16.08
N THR A 411 20.48 -4.12 15.03
CA THR A 411 19.50 -5.22 15.05
C THR A 411 20.16 -6.56 14.78
N ARG A 412 19.55 -7.61 15.33
CA ARG A 412 19.72 -8.98 14.87
C ARG A 412 18.41 -9.45 14.25
N ASP A 413 18.52 -10.00 13.04
CA ASP A 413 17.42 -10.53 12.27
C ASP A 413 17.69 -11.99 11.87
N ARG A 414 16.64 -12.80 11.79
CA ARG A 414 16.68 -14.21 11.38
C ARG A 414 16.07 -14.38 10.00
N TYR A 415 16.85 -14.91 9.07
CA TYR A 415 16.35 -15.36 7.77
C TYR A 415 15.77 -16.76 7.96
N LEU A 416 14.47 -16.91 7.80
CA LEU A 416 13.77 -18.18 7.95
C LEU A 416 13.50 -18.81 6.60
N ASP A 417 13.35 -20.13 6.56
CA ASP A 417 12.78 -20.80 5.39
C ASP A 417 11.30 -20.40 5.17
N GLU A 418 10.75 -20.78 4.02
CA GLU A 418 9.35 -20.50 3.64
C GLU A 418 8.33 -21.01 4.67
N GLN A 419 8.65 -22.09 5.39
CA GLN A 419 7.80 -22.64 6.46
C GLN A 419 7.98 -21.93 7.82
N GLY A 420 8.97 -21.05 7.96
CA GLY A 420 9.26 -20.35 9.21
C GLY A 420 9.93 -21.23 10.29
N GLN A 421 10.30 -22.46 9.97
CA GLN A 421 10.78 -23.46 10.93
C GLN A 421 12.31 -23.46 11.05
N LYS A 422 13.01 -23.24 9.94
CA LYS A 422 14.48 -23.32 9.90
C LYS A 422 15.08 -21.93 9.74
N THR A 423 16.08 -21.63 10.57
CA THR A 423 16.93 -20.44 10.34
C THR A 423 17.99 -20.74 9.29
N ILE A 424 17.96 -19.99 8.19
CA ILE A 424 18.95 -20.02 7.11
C ILE A 424 20.24 -19.33 7.54
N CYS A 425 20.14 -18.09 8.01
CA CYS A 425 21.24 -17.34 8.59
C CYS A 425 20.73 -16.26 9.54
N LEU A 426 21.64 -15.73 10.35
CA LEU A 426 21.45 -14.50 11.12
C LEU A 426 22.02 -13.31 10.33
N GLN A 427 21.41 -12.15 10.51
CA GLN A 427 21.89 -10.86 10.03
C GLN A 427 22.04 -9.92 11.22
N ASP A 428 23.26 -9.47 11.49
CA ASP A 428 23.54 -8.41 12.47
C ASP A 428 23.79 -7.11 11.71
N SER A 429 22.95 -6.09 11.93
CA SER A 429 23.06 -4.79 11.25
C SER A 429 23.31 -3.67 12.23
N HIS A 430 24.19 -2.74 11.88
CA HIS A 430 24.49 -1.52 12.60
C HIS A 430 24.15 -0.33 11.71
N TYR A 431 23.33 0.57 12.24
CA TYR A 431 22.84 1.74 11.53
C TYR A 431 23.32 3.00 12.24
N ARG A 432 23.90 3.93 11.48
CA ARG A 432 24.37 5.21 11.99
C ARG A 432 23.89 6.34 11.07
N PHE A 433 23.10 7.25 11.62
CA PHE A 433 22.59 8.43 10.97
C PHE A 433 23.33 9.67 11.49
N GLN A 434 23.84 10.47 10.56
CA GLN A 434 24.54 11.71 10.87
C GLN A 434 24.12 12.80 9.88
N GLU A 435 23.88 14.01 10.37
CA GLU A 435 23.72 15.17 9.49
C GLU A 435 25.05 15.53 8.83
N THR A 436 24.97 15.89 7.55
CA THR A 436 26.06 16.47 6.78
C THR A 436 25.60 17.81 6.20
N LYS A 437 26.52 18.56 5.60
CA LYS A 437 26.16 19.79 4.87
C LYS A 437 25.15 19.50 3.73
N ASP A 438 25.22 18.30 3.15
CA ASP A 438 24.50 17.87 1.94
C ASP A 438 23.20 17.10 2.23
N GLY A 439 22.96 16.70 3.48
CA GLY A 439 21.77 15.94 3.85
C GLY A 439 21.99 15.05 5.06
N ILE A 440 21.47 13.82 5.02
CA ILE A 440 21.62 12.82 6.10
C ILE A 440 22.40 11.63 5.56
N LEU A 441 23.54 11.34 6.16
CA LEU A 441 24.34 10.16 5.89
C LEU A 441 23.85 9.00 6.77
N LEU A 442 23.48 7.90 6.13
CA LEU A 442 23.24 6.60 6.74
C LEU A 442 24.42 5.68 6.41
N ASN A 443 25.21 5.31 7.42
CA ASN A 443 26.12 4.17 7.33
C ASN A 443 25.35 2.90 7.74
N TRP A 444 25.35 1.90 6.86
CA TRP A 444 24.74 0.59 7.10
C TRP A 444 25.81 -0.49 6.99
N ASP A 445 26.15 -1.09 8.13
CA ASP A 445 27.08 -2.22 8.24
C ASP A 445 26.32 -3.48 8.63
N THR A 446 26.31 -4.49 7.78
CA THR A 446 25.55 -5.72 8.01
C THR A 446 26.42 -6.96 7.84
N THR A 447 26.22 -7.95 8.69
CA THR A 447 26.94 -9.23 8.65
C THR A 447 25.98 -10.40 8.66
N PHE A 448 26.14 -11.30 7.69
CA PHE A 448 25.38 -12.54 7.56
C PHE A 448 26.22 -13.74 7.99
N TYR A 449 25.67 -14.62 8.83
CA TYR A 449 26.39 -15.80 9.32
C TYR A 449 25.47 -16.92 9.82
N ASN A 450 26.03 -18.13 9.94
CA ASN A 450 25.38 -19.26 10.59
C ASN A 450 26.43 -20.10 11.31
N ASN A 451 26.27 -20.29 12.63
CA ASN A 451 27.23 -21.03 13.46
C ASN A 451 26.94 -22.54 13.51
N LYS A 452 25.85 -23.00 12.90
CA LYS A 452 25.41 -24.40 12.94
C LYS A 452 25.69 -25.14 11.64
N ARG A 453 25.64 -24.46 10.49
CA ARG A 453 25.82 -25.06 9.16
C ARG A 453 26.31 -24.06 8.11
N ASP A 454 26.74 -24.58 6.97
CA ASP A 454 26.98 -23.83 5.75
C ASP A 454 25.66 -23.31 5.15
N PHE A 455 25.71 -22.21 4.40
CA PHE A 455 24.60 -21.67 3.59
C PHE A 455 25.16 -20.88 2.40
N SER A 456 24.34 -20.54 1.40
CA SER A 456 24.82 -19.85 0.19
C SER A 456 23.90 -18.75 -0.31
N PHE A 457 24.48 -17.67 -0.84
CA PHE A 457 23.78 -16.67 -1.64
C PHE A 457 23.84 -17.00 -3.13
N GLY A 458 22.77 -16.72 -3.87
CA GLY A 458 22.72 -16.88 -5.32
C GLY A 458 23.02 -15.58 -6.06
N ASP A 459 23.43 -15.69 -7.32
CA ASP A 459 23.81 -14.58 -8.21
C ASP A 459 22.61 -13.83 -8.85
N GLN A 460 21.38 -14.02 -8.33
CA GLN A 460 20.19 -13.34 -8.87
C GLN A 460 20.34 -11.82 -8.86
N GLU A 461 19.78 -11.18 -9.90
CA GLU A 461 19.87 -9.73 -10.08
C GLU A 461 19.21 -8.93 -8.95
N GLU A 462 18.22 -9.53 -8.29
CA GLU A 462 17.45 -8.98 -7.17
C GLU A 462 18.06 -9.32 -5.80
N SER A 463 19.36 -9.06 -5.65
CA SER A 463 20.10 -9.38 -4.42
C SER A 463 20.92 -8.18 -3.94
N GLY A 464 20.86 -7.85 -2.66
CA GLY A 464 21.62 -6.74 -2.05
C GLY A 464 20.75 -5.60 -1.54
N LEU A 465 21.33 -4.39 -1.50
CA LEU A 465 20.66 -3.18 -1.02
C LEU A 465 19.75 -2.60 -2.12
N GLY A 466 18.44 -2.71 -1.93
CA GLY A 466 17.40 -2.18 -2.80
C GLY A 466 16.88 -0.81 -2.36
N LEU A 467 16.55 0.01 -3.36
CA LEU A 467 15.95 1.33 -3.25
C LEU A 467 14.75 1.45 -4.19
N ARG A 468 13.67 2.05 -3.69
CA ARG A 468 12.51 2.47 -4.46
C ARG A 468 12.32 3.98 -4.33
N ILE A 469 12.74 4.73 -5.35
CA ILE A 469 12.68 6.19 -5.33
C ILE A 469 11.23 6.71 -5.40
N ALA A 470 10.99 7.89 -4.84
CA ALA A 470 9.69 8.56 -4.88
C ALA A 470 9.26 8.85 -6.33
N SER A 471 7.95 8.79 -6.58
CA SER A 471 7.37 8.89 -7.94
C SER A 471 7.81 10.13 -8.72
N PRO A 472 7.89 11.34 -8.13
CA PRO A 472 8.40 12.52 -8.85
C PRO A 472 9.86 12.40 -9.27
N LEU A 473 10.66 11.62 -8.54
CA LEU A 473 12.11 11.49 -8.72
C LEU A 473 12.51 10.36 -9.68
N ARG A 474 11.55 9.65 -10.27
CA ARG A 474 11.83 8.57 -11.23
C ARG A 474 12.35 9.15 -12.55
N VAL A 475 13.15 8.36 -13.27
CA VAL A 475 13.47 8.65 -14.67
C VAL A 475 12.21 8.53 -15.53
N GLU A 476 11.50 7.41 -15.41
CA GLU A 476 10.26 7.17 -16.13
C GLU A 476 9.07 7.73 -15.36
N GLY A 477 8.33 8.66 -15.98
CA GLY A 477 7.15 9.30 -15.39
C GLY A 477 7.45 10.36 -14.32
N GLY A 478 8.73 10.66 -14.07
CA GLY A 478 9.19 11.73 -13.19
C GLY A 478 10.16 12.68 -13.90
N ASN A 479 10.93 13.45 -13.12
CA ASN A 479 11.97 14.36 -13.61
C ASN A 479 13.38 13.94 -13.17
N GLY A 480 13.54 12.67 -12.83
CA GLY A 480 14.75 12.13 -12.25
C GLY A 480 15.81 11.67 -13.25
N GLN A 481 16.96 11.31 -12.69
CA GLN A 481 18.11 10.75 -13.37
C GLN A 481 18.79 9.73 -12.45
N ILE A 482 19.35 8.68 -13.06
CA ILE A 482 20.36 7.83 -12.42
C ILE A 482 21.71 8.27 -12.95
N LEU A 483 22.70 8.48 -12.08
CA LEU A 483 24.07 8.86 -12.45
C LEU A 483 25.06 8.07 -11.61
N ASN A 484 26.13 7.55 -12.21
CA ASN A 484 27.19 6.90 -11.44
C ASN A 484 28.56 7.59 -11.60
N ASN A 485 29.54 7.07 -10.87
CA ASN A 485 30.91 7.58 -10.86
C ASN A 485 31.66 7.56 -12.20
N ARG A 486 31.13 6.89 -13.23
CA ARG A 486 31.68 6.89 -14.59
C ARG A 486 30.95 7.85 -15.54
N GLY A 487 29.97 8.59 -15.05
CA GLY A 487 29.15 9.47 -15.88
C GLY A 487 28.08 8.73 -16.70
N GLU A 488 27.87 7.43 -16.45
CA GLU A 488 26.81 6.65 -17.10
C GLU A 488 25.45 7.09 -16.52
N LYS A 489 24.45 7.20 -17.40
CA LYS A 489 23.13 7.75 -17.07
C LYS A 489 21.99 6.78 -17.34
N ASN A 490 21.05 6.71 -16.39
CA ASN A 490 19.79 5.97 -16.48
C ASN A 490 19.97 4.46 -16.73
N GLY A 491 18.87 3.71 -16.70
CA GLY A 491 18.86 2.26 -16.79
C GLY A 491 19.62 1.70 -18.00
N ALA A 492 19.53 2.38 -19.15
CA ALA A 492 20.22 1.99 -20.38
C ALA A 492 21.75 1.91 -20.24
N GLN A 493 22.36 2.78 -19.44
CA GLN A 493 23.82 2.82 -19.27
C GLN A 493 24.28 2.29 -17.92
N THR A 494 23.44 2.32 -16.88
CA THR A 494 23.82 1.89 -15.53
C THR A 494 23.46 0.43 -15.24
N TRP A 495 22.49 -0.17 -15.93
CA TRP A 495 22.08 -1.54 -15.60
C TRP A 495 23.19 -2.55 -15.89
N GLY A 496 23.49 -3.40 -14.90
CA GLY A 496 24.50 -4.43 -15.02
C GLY A 496 25.93 -3.94 -14.92
N LYS A 497 26.17 -2.67 -14.56
CA LYS A 497 27.50 -2.08 -14.48
C LYS A 497 27.97 -1.97 -13.03
N ASN A 498 29.26 -2.20 -12.80
CA ASN A 498 29.88 -1.99 -11.49
C ASN A 498 29.82 -0.50 -11.11
N PHE A 499 29.92 -0.09 -9.86
CA PHE A 499 30.07 1.34 -9.53
C PHE A 499 30.76 1.54 -8.18
N GLN A 500 31.39 2.70 -8.00
CA GLN A 500 31.90 3.13 -6.70
C GLN A 500 30.85 3.94 -5.92
N TRP A 501 30.08 4.74 -6.64
CA TRP A 501 28.86 5.38 -6.17
C TRP A 501 27.84 5.46 -7.30
N ILE A 502 26.57 5.45 -6.93
CA ILE A 502 25.46 5.67 -7.84
C ILE A 502 24.41 6.55 -7.15
N ASP A 503 23.95 7.56 -7.85
CA ASP A 503 22.89 8.47 -7.45
C ASP A 503 21.60 8.13 -8.20
N TYR A 504 20.47 8.22 -7.48
CA TYR A 504 19.15 8.32 -8.09
C TYR A 504 18.44 9.52 -7.47
N SER A 505 18.28 10.59 -8.26
CA SER A 505 17.70 11.85 -7.81
C SER A 505 16.87 12.54 -8.89
N GLY A 506 16.02 13.47 -8.48
CA GLY A 506 15.22 14.34 -9.34
C GLY A 506 15.02 15.70 -8.68
N GLU A 507 14.11 16.52 -9.20
CA GLU A 507 13.84 17.85 -8.62
C GLU A 507 12.51 17.90 -7.89
N ILE A 508 12.52 18.47 -6.69
CA ILE A 508 11.30 18.83 -5.96
C ILE A 508 11.46 20.26 -5.48
N ALA A 509 10.58 21.15 -5.96
CA ALA A 509 10.54 22.56 -5.58
C ALA A 509 11.87 23.32 -5.79
N GLY A 510 12.64 22.94 -6.82
CA GLY A 510 13.90 23.60 -7.21
C GLY A 510 15.15 23.07 -6.51
N ASP A 511 15.01 22.07 -5.65
CA ASP A 511 16.13 21.34 -5.06
C ASP A 511 16.30 19.98 -5.73
N ARG A 512 17.54 19.57 -6.00
CA ARG A 512 17.82 18.16 -6.29
C ARG A 512 17.59 17.34 -5.03
N VAL A 513 16.83 16.25 -5.14
CA VAL A 513 16.48 15.37 -4.02
C VAL A 513 16.70 13.93 -4.47
N GLY A 514 17.38 13.14 -3.64
CA GLY A 514 17.61 11.74 -3.97
C GLY A 514 18.48 10.99 -2.98
N VAL A 515 19.06 9.89 -3.47
CA VAL A 515 19.95 9.02 -2.71
C VAL A 515 21.21 8.73 -3.49
N ILE A 516 22.38 8.99 -2.88
CA ILE A 516 23.66 8.45 -3.34
C ILE A 516 23.98 7.20 -2.52
N ILE A 517 24.26 6.09 -3.18
CA ILE A 517 24.71 4.84 -2.55
C ILE A 517 26.17 4.59 -2.93
N ALA A 518 27.01 4.41 -1.92
CA ALA A 518 28.43 4.09 -2.04
C ALA A 518 28.76 2.81 -1.25
N PRO A 519 28.86 1.64 -1.91
CA PRO A 519 29.32 0.41 -1.29
C PRO A 519 30.76 0.56 -0.79
N HIS A 520 31.09 -0.02 0.36
CA HIS A 520 32.45 0.04 0.90
C HIS A 520 33.43 -0.81 0.05
N PRO A 521 34.68 -0.35 -0.19
CA PRO A 521 35.63 -1.06 -1.07
C PRO A 521 36.07 -2.42 -0.53
N GLU A 522 36.00 -2.63 0.78
CA GLU A 522 36.24 -3.93 1.43
C GLU A 522 35.01 -4.87 1.40
N ASN A 523 33.94 -4.54 0.68
CA ASN A 523 32.92 -5.54 0.38
C ASN A 523 33.54 -6.63 -0.52
N PRO A 524 33.18 -7.92 -0.37
CA PRO A 524 33.97 -9.01 -0.97
C PRO A 524 34.04 -9.02 -2.51
N LEU A 525 33.05 -8.43 -3.18
CA LEU A 525 32.99 -8.35 -4.63
C LEU A 525 32.62 -6.92 -5.07
N PRO A 526 33.08 -6.50 -6.26
CA PRO A 526 32.59 -5.28 -6.89
C PRO A 526 31.07 -5.29 -6.99
N THR A 527 30.45 -4.21 -6.55
CA THR A 527 28.99 -4.05 -6.58
C THR A 527 28.55 -3.54 -7.95
N TRP A 528 27.48 -4.13 -8.51
CA TRP A 528 26.87 -3.69 -9.76
C TRP A 528 25.41 -3.27 -9.59
N SER A 529 24.91 -2.43 -10.49
CA SER A 529 23.56 -1.86 -10.39
C SER A 529 22.54 -2.65 -11.18
N HIS A 530 21.54 -3.23 -10.50
CA HIS A 530 20.26 -3.52 -11.14
C HIS A 530 19.40 -2.26 -11.06
N SER A 531 19.52 -1.38 -12.04
CA SER A 531 18.80 -0.10 -12.15
C SER A 531 17.64 -0.19 -13.15
N ARG A 532 16.52 0.44 -12.82
CA ARG A 532 15.32 0.52 -13.65
C ARG A 532 14.75 1.94 -13.63
N ASP A 533 14.42 2.46 -14.81
CA ASP A 533 13.95 3.84 -14.98
C ASP A 533 12.60 4.09 -14.29
N TYR A 534 11.78 3.05 -14.12
CA TYR A 534 10.56 3.13 -13.32
C TYR A 534 10.77 3.26 -11.81
N GLY A 535 12.01 3.34 -11.30
CA GLY A 535 12.32 3.75 -9.92
C GLY A 535 12.91 2.70 -8.99
N VAL A 536 13.37 1.54 -9.50
CA VAL A 536 14.09 0.52 -8.71
C VAL A 536 15.58 0.66 -8.94
N LEU A 537 16.36 0.57 -7.86
CA LEU A 537 17.81 0.44 -7.91
C LEU A 537 18.25 -0.60 -6.87
N VAL A 538 19.04 -1.59 -7.29
CA VAL A 538 19.67 -2.55 -6.37
C VAL A 538 21.18 -2.47 -6.53
N SER A 539 21.87 -2.30 -5.41
CA SER A 539 23.32 -2.40 -5.28
C SER A 539 23.66 -3.86 -5.00
N ASN A 540 23.95 -4.61 -6.06
CA ASN A 540 24.12 -6.07 -5.99
C ASN A 540 25.58 -6.46 -5.72
N PRO A 541 25.87 -7.12 -4.57
CA PRO A 541 27.23 -7.46 -4.16
C PRO A 541 27.67 -8.84 -4.65
N PHE A 542 26.92 -9.51 -5.53
CA PHE A 542 27.25 -10.82 -6.07
C PHE A 542 27.60 -10.74 -7.55
N VAL A 543 28.19 -11.81 -8.08
CA VAL A 543 28.51 -11.90 -9.51
C VAL A 543 27.23 -11.74 -10.32
N LYS A 544 27.28 -11.00 -11.43
CA LYS A 544 26.14 -10.84 -12.32
C LYS A 544 25.86 -12.14 -13.09
N GLN A 545 24.61 -12.58 -13.08
CA GLN A 545 24.17 -13.69 -13.92
C GLN A 545 24.38 -13.43 -15.41
N PRO A 546 24.82 -14.44 -16.19
CA PRO A 546 24.96 -14.32 -17.64
C PRO A 546 23.59 -14.25 -18.33
N LYS A 547 22.57 -14.91 -17.76
CA LYS A 547 21.18 -14.94 -18.22
C LYS A 547 20.25 -15.07 -17.03
N GLU A 548 19.06 -14.48 -17.13
CA GLU A 548 18.05 -14.56 -16.07
C GLU A 548 17.52 -15.99 -15.91
N ARG A 549 17.56 -16.51 -14.68
CA ARG A 549 16.88 -17.75 -14.28
C ARG A 549 16.76 -17.83 -12.76
N ARG A 550 15.88 -18.70 -12.26
CA ARG A 550 15.63 -18.89 -10.82
C ARG A 550 16.79 -19.56 -10.08
N GLU A 551 17.33 -20.65 -10.61
CA GLU A 551 18.46 -21.33 -9.98
C GLU A 551 19.78 -20.58 -10.25
N PRO A 552 20.61 -20.29 -9.25
CA PRO A 552 21.82 -19.51 -9.47
C PRO A 552 22.82 -20.24 -10.39
N TYR A 553 23.61 -19.50 -11.17
CA TYR A 553 24.77 -20.08 -11.86
C TYR A 553 25.95 -20.21 -10.89
N GLN A 554 26.14 -19.18 -10.08
CA GLN A 554 27.16 -19.12 -9.05
C GLN A 554 26.52 -18.97 -7.67
N LYS A 555 27.04 -19.75 -6.73
CA LYS A 555 26.67 -19.70 -5.32
C LYS A 555 27.84 -19.16 -4.53
N THR A 556 27.61 -18.09 -3.76
CA THR A 556 28.57 -17.59 -2.78
C THR A 556 28.38 -18.36 -1.49
N LEU A 557 29.22 -19.37 -1.27
CA LEU A 557 29.16 -20.25 -0.10
C LEU A 557 29.76 -19.57 1.13
N ILE A 558 29.00 -19.56 2.23
CA ILE A 558 29.48 -19.14 3.55
C ILE A 558 29.58 -20.39 4.42
N LYS A 559 30.80 -20.73 4.85
CA LYS A 559 31.01 -21.89 5.72
C LYS A 559 30.46 -21.64 7.12
N LYS A 560 30.12 -22.71 7.83
CA LYS A 560 29.76 -22.67 9.25
C LYS A 560 30.76 -21.80 10.04
N GLY A 561 30.25 -20.79 10.73
CA GLY A 561 31.03 -19.85 11.54
C GLY A 561 31.72 -18.72 10.75
N GLN A 562 31.75 -18.77 9.41
CA GLN A 562 32.19 -17.65 8.59
C GLN A 562 31.11 -16.57 8.50
N LYS A 563 31.56 -15.36 8.18
CA LYS A 563 30.76 -14.13 8.13
C LYS A 563 30.89 -13.49 6.76
N LEU A 564 29.76 -13.14 6.14
CA LEU A 564 29.70 -12.23 5.00
C LEU A 564 29.35 -10.84 5.52
N ARG A 565 30.28 -9.89 5.43
CA ARG A 565 30.05 -8.49 5.82
C ARG A 565 29.84 -7.62 4.58
N LEU A 566 28.79 -6.79 4.59
CA LEU A 566 28.48 -5.82 3.57
C LEU A 566 28.29 -4.44 4.23
N ARG A 567 28.93 -3.42 3.68
CA ARG A 567 28.88 -2.04 4.16
C ARG A 567 28.48 -1.07 3.06
N TYR A 568 27.68 -0.09 3.43
CA TYR A 568 27.19 0.96 2.54
C TYR A 568 27.22 2.31 3.26
N ALA A 569 27.67 3.35 2.55
CA ALA A 569 27.37 4.74 2.87
C ALA A 569 26.23 5.22 1.95
N ILE A 570 25.18 5.78 2.54
CA ILE A 570 23.96 6.15 1.85
C ILE A 570 23.64 7.60 2.21
N LEU A 571 23.81 8.52 1.26
CA LEU A 571 23.48 9.93 1.45
C LEU A 571 22.07 10.21 0.97
N ILE A 572 21.22 10.63 1.89
CA ILE A 572 19.88 11.15 1.62
C ILE A 572 20.04 12.65 1.45
N HIS A 573 20.08 13.12 0.21
CA HIS A 573 20.43 14.51 -0.09
C HIS A 573 19.23 15.34 -0.53
N ASP A 574 19.33 16.62 -0.20
CA ASP A 574 18.50 17.68 -0.75
C ASP A 574 19.28 18.99 -0.86
N GLY A 575 19.28 19.58 -2.06
CA GLY A 575 19.98 20.82 -2.37
C GLY A 575 20.56 20.79 -3.78
N ASN A 576 21.41 21.76 -4.11
CA ASN A 576 21.93 21.93 -5.48
C ASN A 576 23.46 21.79 -5.57
N HIS A 577 24.10 21.19 -4.57
CA HIS A 577 25.52 20.85 -4.66
C HIS A 577 25.76 19.78 -5.74
N PRO A 578 26.91 19.79 -6.45
CA PRO A 578 27.20 18.80 -7.46
C PRO A 578 27.21 17.37 -6.90
N ILE A 579 26.55 16.43 -7.59
CA ILE A 579 26.45 15.02 -7.17
C ILE A 579 27.84 14.40 -6.95
N SER A 580 28.80 14.70 -7.82
CA SER A 580 30.18 14.21 -7.70
C SER A 580 30.88 14.69 -6.42
N GLU A 581 30.64 15.94 -6.00
CA GLU A 581 31.22 16.48 -4.78
C GLU A 581 30.59 15.85 -3.53
N MET A 582 29.25 15.73 -3.51
CA MET A 582 28.53 15.04 -2.44
C MET A 582 28.97 13.58 -2.32
N ALA A 583 29.11 12.89 -3.45
CA ALA A 583 29.58 11.51 -3.49
C ALA A 583 31.00 11.38 -2.93
N ASN A 584 31.93 12.25 -3.35
CA ASN A 584 33.30 12.24 -2.84
C ASN A 584 33.36 12.47 -1.33
N ALA A 585 32.53 13.36 -0.80
CA ALA A 585 32.46 13.61 0.65
C ALA A 585 32.07 12.34 1.43
N ILE A 586 31.12 11.55 0.93
CA ILE A 586 30.72 10.30 1.61
C ILE A 586 31.69 9.14 1.35
N LEU A 587 32.44 9.14 0.24
CA LEU A 587 33.50 8.15 0.02
C LEU A 587 34.65 8.29 1.01
N ILE A 588 34.89 9.51 1.52
CA ILE A 588 35.89 9.79 2.56
C ILE A 588 35.37 9.40 3.95
N ALA A 589 34.06 9.52 4.18
CA ALA A 589 33.41 9.28 5.47
C ALA A 589 32.90 7.85 5.68
N ARG A 590 33.08 6.94 4.71
CA ARG A 590 32.50 5.57 4.71
C ARG A 590 33.35 4.53 5.43
#